data_AF-A0A3D3LSL4-F1
#
_entry.id   AF-A0A3D3LSL4-F1
#
_cell.length_a   1.000
_cell.length_b   1.000
_cell.length_c   1.000
_cell.angle_alpha   90.00
_cell.angle_beta   90.00
_cell.angle_gamma   90.00
#
_symmetry.space_group_name_H-M   'P 1'
#
loop_
_entity.id
_entity.type
_entity.pdbx_description
1 polymer ?
#
loop_
_entity_poly.entity_id
_entity_poly.type
_entity_poly.pdbx_seq_one_letter_code
_entity_poly.pdbx_strand_id
1 'polypeptide(L)'
;MGWDINLKFEIYPHTSGLLQNFLLSLCMKLILLLFLVLIISCSENKNKIFIPDLSNADKVLISYKTGFDSTSKMNVEQIEITDKNEISKIKSIISDTEYPNLFCVYNGQINFYKSDSLLQAFVFNTDPSLRHIAFNLNNKIYSVTLNEQSADKLTAYFKVK
;
A
#
# COMPACT_ATOMS: atom_id res chain seq x y z
N MET A 1 7.68 -85.49 21.10
CA MET A 1 9.03 -84.93 20.94
C MET A 1 8.86 -83.52 20.36
N GLY A 2 8.97 -82.50 21.20
CA GLY A 2 8.92 -81.09 20.80
C GLY A 2 10.15 -80.39 21.33
N TRP A 3 10.87 -79.68 20.46
CA TRP A 3 12.09 -78.94 20.81
C TRP A 3 11.75 -77.46 20.86
N ASP A 4 11.66 -76.89 22.07
CA ASP A 4 11.55 -75.46 22.28
C ASP A 4 12.93 -74.80 22.13
N ILE A 5 13.09 -74.00 21.07
CA ILE A 5 14.30 -73.21 20.84
C ILE A 5 14.10 -71.84 21.48
N ASN A 6 14.67 -71.65 22.66
CA ASN A 6 14.68 -70.38 23.38
C ASN A 6 15.82 -69.50 22.83
N LEU A 7 15.53 -68.71 21.78
CA LEU A 7 16.47 -67.73 21.22
C LEU A 7 16.47 -66.46 22.08
N LYS A 8 17.43 -66.38 22.99
CA LYS A 8 17.70 -65.19 23.81
C LYS A 8 18.52 -64.20 22.98
N PHE A 9 17.86 -63.22 22.35
CA PHE A 9 18.54 -62.13 21.66
C PHE A 9 19.01 -61.09 22.69
N GLU A 10 20.31 -61.07 22.98
CA GLU A 10 20.97 -59.99 23.72
C GLU A 10 21.18 -58.79 22.77
N ILE A 11 20.33 -57.77 22.93
CA ILE A 11 20.46 -56.50 22.22
C ILE A 11 21.54 -55.67 22.93
N TYR A 12 22.72 -55.54 22.32
CA TYR A 12 23.82 -54.72 22.84
C TYR A 12 23.49 -53.22 22.76
N PRO A 13 23.48 -52.46 23.87
CA PRO A 13 22.98 -51.08 23.90
C PRO A 13 24.00 -49.98 23.53
N HIS A 14 25.19 -50.32 23.03
CA HIS A 14 26.33 -49.40 23.04
C HIS A 14 26.60 -48.55 21.78
N THR A 15 25.82 -48.67 20.70
CA THR A 15 25.97 -47.84 19.48
C THR A 15 24.96 -46.69 19.38
N SER A 16 24.12 -46.52 20.40
CA SER A 16 22.98 -45.58 20.38
C SER A 16 23.38 -44.11 20.43
N GLY A 17 24.48 -43.74 21.09
CA GLY A 17 24.84 -42.33 21.30
C GLY A 17 25.29 -41.57 20.04
N LEU A 18 26.07 -42.22 19.17
CA LEU A 18 26.59 -41.59 17.94
C LEU A 18 25.47 -41.36 16.91
N LEU A 19 24.58 -42.34 16.76
CA LEU A 19 23.40 -42.24 15.89
C LEU A 19 22.43 -41.18 16.42
N GLN A 20 22.21 -41.13 17.74
CA GLN A 20 21.31 -40.15 18.37
C GLN A 20 21.81 -38.72 18.18
N ASN A 21 23.12 -38.46 18.35
CA ASN A 21 23.70 -37.13 18.11
C ASN A 21 23.62 -36.71 16.64
N PHE A 22 23.80 -37.66 15.71
CA PHE A 22 23.66 -37.40 14.27
C PHE A 22 22.21 -37.04 13.90
N LEU A 23 21.23 -37.80 14.41
CA LEU A 23 19.81 -37.53 14.18
C LEU A 23 19.36 -36.19 14.77
N LEU A 24 19.79 -35.85 15.99
CA LEU A 24 19.49 -34.55 16.62
C LEU A 24 20.07 -33.38 15.81
N SER A 25 21.30 -33.52 15.31
CA SER A 25 21.95 -32.52 14.46
C SER A 25 21.22 -32.33 13.13
N LEU A 26 20.78 -33.44 12.49
CA LEU A 26 20.01 -33.39 11.26
C LEU A 26 18.64 -32.72 11.46
N CYS A 27 17.95 -33.05 12.55
CA CYS A 27 16.69 -32.41 12.93
C CYS A 27 16.83 -30.90 13.16
N MET A 28 17.86 -30.47 13.89
CA MET A 28 18.12 -29.03 14.13
C MET A 28 18.36 -28.27 12.83
N LYS A 29 19.10 -28.86 11.87
CA LYS A 29 19.33 -28.25 10.55
C LYS A 29 18.05 -28.16 9.71
N LEU A 30 17.19 -29.18 9.75
CA LEU A 30 15.90 -29.18 9.06
C LEU A 30 14.94 -28.13 9.64
N ILE A 31 14.89 -28.02 10.98
CA ILE A 31 14.09 -26.99 11.66
C ILE A 31 14.59 -25.60 11.28
N LEU A 32 15.91 -25.36 11.31
CA LEU A 32 16.49 -24.08 10.91
C LEU A 32 16.18 -23.74 9.45
N LEU A 33 16.25 -24.72 8.55
CA LEU A 33 15.88 -24.54 7.14
C LEU A 33 14.40 -24.18 6.99
N LEU A 34 13.51 -24.83 7.74
CA LEU A 34 12.08 -24.53 7.74
C LEU A 34 11.83 -23.08 8.20
N PHE A 35 12.49 -22.64 9.26
CA PHE A 35 12.39 -21.25 9.74
C PHE A 35 12.87 -20.24 8.70
N LEU A 36 13.97 -20.53 7.99
CA LEU A 36 14.45 -19.67 6.91
C LEU A 36 13.44 -19.57 5.76
N VAL A 37 12.80 -20.68 5.37
CA VAL A 37 11.76 -20.67 4.33
C VAL A 37 10.53 -19.86 4.76
N LEU A 38 10.12 -19.97 6.03
CA LEU A 38 8.99 -19.19 6.57
C LEU A 38 9.28 -17.68 6.59
N ILE A 39 10.53 -17.28 6.89
CA ILE A 39 10.93 -15.86 6.89
C ILE A 39 10.97 -15.32 5.45
N ILE A 40 11.47 -16.10 4.49
CA ILE A 40 11.54 -15.68 3.08
C ILE A 40 10.13 -15.54 2.48
N SER A 41 9.19 -16.40 2.85
CA SER A 41 7.82 -16.37 2.32
C SER A 41 6.97 -15.21 2.83
N CYS A 42 7.44 -14.44 3.82
CA CYS A 42 6.78 -13.22 4.30
C CYS A 42 7.20 -11.95 3.53
N SER A 43 8.16 -12.06 2.60
CA SER A 43 8.60 -10.93 1.81
C SER A 43 7.71 -10.79 0.57
N GLU A 44 7.02 -9.65 0.48
CA GLU A 44 6.42 -9.11 -0.75
C GLU A 44 4.99 -9.53 -1.11
N ASN A 45 4.04 -9.26 -0.23
CA ASN A 45 2.71 -8.87 -0.70
C ASN A 45 2.50 -7.39 -0.37
N LYS A 46 3.05 -6.50 -1.21
CA LYS A 46 2.68 -5.08 -1.17
C LYS A 46 1.21 -5.02 -1.54
N ASN A 47 0.36 -4.86 -0.53
CA ASN A 47 -1.08 -4.73 -0.74
C ASN A 47 -1.32 -3.53 -1.65
N LYS A 48 -1.67 -3.80 -2.92
CA LYS A 48 -2.12 -2.75 -3.82
C LYS A 48 -3.32 -2.06 -3.16
N ILE A 49 -3.23 -0.75 -2.99
CA ILE A 49 -4.36 0.02 -2.46
C ILE A 49 -5.46 0.01 -3.51
N PHE A 50 -6.67 -0.33 -3.08
CA PHE A 50 -7.83 -0.25 -3.94
C PHE A 50 -8.20 1.22 -4.16
N ILE A 51 -8.09 1.69 -5.40
CA ILE A 51 -8.53 3.02 -5.81
C ILE A 51 -10.02 2.94 -6.17
N PRO A 52 -10.87 3.88 -5.70
CA PRO A 52 -12.28 3.95 -6.08
C PRO A 52 -12.48 3.96 -7.60
N ASP A 53 -13.56 3.34 -8.10
CA ASP A 53 -13.88 3.38 -9.52
C ASP A 53 -14.35 4.78 -9.93
N LEU A 54 -13.54 5.45 -10.75
CA LEU A 54 -13.82 6.77 -11.29
C LEU A 54 -14.23 6.74 -12.77
N SER A 55 -14.43 5.56 -13.36
CA SER A 55 -14.72 5.38 -14.80
C SER A 55 -15.88 6.27 -15.29
N ASN A 56 -16.91 6.40 -14.46
CA ASN A 56 -18.13 7.13 -14.75
C ASN A 56 -18.08 8.65 -14.46
N ALA A 57 -16.94 9.18 -14.03
CA ALA A 57 -16.82 10.61 -13.77
C ALA A 57 -16.88 11.44 -15.06
N ASP A 58 -17.74 12.46 -15.09
CA ASP A 58 -17.95 13.39 -16.20
C ASP A 58 -17.51 14.83 -15.88
N LYS A 59 -17.23 15.11 -14.60
CA LYS A 59 -16.77 16.40 -14.11
C LYS A 59 -15.75 16.23 -12.99
N VAL A 60 -14.70 17.04 -13.01
CA VAL A 60 -13.70 17.12 -11.94
C VAL A 60 -13.57 18.55 -11.47
N LEU A 61 -13.65 18.75 -10.15
CA LEU A 61 -13.38 20.05 -9.52
C LEU A 61 -12.09 19.93 -8.72
N ILE A 62 -11.07 20.69 -9.10
CA ILE A 62 -9.81 20.79 -8.36
C ILE A 62 -9.82 22.09 -7.59
N SER A 63 -9.60 22.03 -6.27
CA SER A 63 -9.45 23.22 -5.43
C SER A 63 -8.04 23.27 -4.84
N TYR A 64 -7.42 24.45 -4.84
CA TYR A 64 -6.07 24.66 -4.32
C TYR A 64 -6.02 25.87 -3.39
N LYS A 65 -5.32 25.73 -2.26
CA LYS A 65 -5.14 26.79 -1.27
C LYS A 65 -4.00 27.70 -1.71
N THR A 66 -4.29 28.96 -2.00
CA THR A 66 -3.28 29.92 -2.51
C THR A 66 -2.72 30.86 -1.45
N GLY A 67 -3.26 30.85 -0.24
CA GLY A 67 -2.76 31.65 0.88
C GLY A 67 -3.88 32.13 1.78
N PHE A 68 -3.63 33.21 2.50
CA PHE A 68 -4.62 33.92 3.32
C PHE A 68 -4.79 35.34 2.80
N ASP A 69 -6.01 35.86 2.82
CA ASP A 69 -6.28 37.26 2.53
C ASP A 69 -5.95 38.18 3.72
N SER A 70 -6.15 39.49 3.56
CA SER A 70 -5.93 40.48 4.61
C SER A 70 -6.84 40.30 5.83
N THR A 71 -7.88 39.47 5.74
CA THR A 71 -8.81 39.13 6.82
C THR A 71 -8.48 37.78 7.48
N SER A 72 -7.33 37.19 7.15
CA SER A 72 -6.93 35.84 7.61
C SER A 72 -7.87 34.73 7.15
N LYS A 73 -8.64 34.94 6.07
CA LYS A 73 -9.42 33.87 5.44
C LYS A 73 -8.59 33.18 4.36
N MET A 74 -8.70 31.87 4.29
CA MET A 74 -7.98 31.06 3.32
C MET A 74 -8.53 31.28 1.91
N ASN A 75 -7.66 31.71 1.00
CA ASN A 75 -7.99 31.81 -0.42
C ASN A 75 -7.93 30.44 -1.07
N VAL A 76 -8.98 30.11 -1.82
CA VAL A 76 -9.11 28.85 -2.54
C VAL A 76 -9.37 29.16 -4.00
N GLU A 77 -8.47 28.73 -4.87
CA GLU A 77 -8.72 28.72 -6.31
C GLU A 77 -9.37 27.40 -6.71
N GLN A 78 -10.30 27.47 -7.66
CA GLN A 78 -11.02 26.31 -8.15
C GLN A 78 -11.01 26.27 -9.67
N ILE A 79 -10.83 25.08 -10.21
CA ILE A 79 -10.88 24.80 -11.65
C ILE A 79 -11.81 23.63 -11.87
N GLU A 80 -12.79 23.83 -12.74
CA GLU A 80 -13.68 22.79 -13.22
C GLU A 80 -13.17 22.24 -14.55
N ILE A 81 -13.13 20.91 -14.66
CA ILE A 81 -12.70 20.18 -15.84
C ILE A 81 -13.85 19.26 -16.25
N THR A 82 -14.37 19.48 -17.46
CA THR A 82 -15.42 18.66 -18.10
C THR A 82 -14.92 17.92 -19.33
N ASP A 83 -13.72 18.23 -19.82
CA ASP A 83 -13.09 17.52 -20.94
C ASP A 83 -12.67 16.09 -20.51
N LYS A 84 -13.14 15.08 -21.26
CA LYS A 84 -12.93 13.66 -20.91
C LYS A 84 -11.46 13.25 -20.96
N ASN A 85 -10.66 13.84 -21.85
CA ASN A 85 -9.24 13.50 -21.96
C ASN A 85 -8.48 14.07 -20.77
N GLU A 86 -8.77 15.31 -20.37
CA GLU A 86 -8.22 15.92 -19.16
C GLU A 86 -8.64 15.16 -17.90
N ILE A 87 -9.92 14.78 -17.77
CA ILE A 87 -10.40 13.95 -16.67
C ILE A 87 -9.62 12.63 -16.58
N SER A 88 -9.35 11.98 -17.73
CA SER A 88 -8.54 10.76 -17.78
C SER A 88 -7.10 10.99 -17.29
N LYS A 89 -6.49 12.13 -17.67
CA LYS A 89 -5.16 12.53 -17.18
C LYS A 89 -5.17 12.74 -15.66
N ILE A 90 -6.20 13.38 -15.10
CA ILE A 90 -6.31 13.56 -13.65
C ILE A 90 -6.49 12.22 -12.93
N LYS A 91 -7.26 11.28 -13.47
CA LYS A 91 -7.38 9.92 -12.89
C LYS A 91 -6.01 9.23 -12.81
N SER A 92 -5.16 9.41 -13.83
CA SER A 92 -3.82 8.79 -13.89
C SER A 92 -2.82 9.34 -12.86
N ILE A 93 -3.13 10.46 -12.19
CA ILE A 93 -2.29 11.05 -11.15
C ILE A 93 -2.38 10.24 -9.84
N ILE A 94 -3.49 9.53 -9.62
CA ILE A 94 -3.71 8.75 -8.41
C ILE A 94 -2.91 7.44 -8.51
N SER A 95 -1.82 7.35 -7.74
CA SER A 95 -1.00 6.14 -7.66
C SER A 95 -1.68 5.05 -6.83
N ASP A 96 -1.32 3.80 -7.06
CA ASP A 96 -1.65 2.65 -6.22
C ASP A 96 -0.59 2.36 -5.14
N THR A 97 0.49 3.16 -5.10
CA THR A 97 1.60 3.01 -4.16
C THR A 97 1.27 3.70 -2.84
N GLU A 98 1.23 2.92 -1.76
CA GLU A 98 0.96 3.44 -0.40
C GLU A 98 1.95 4.53 0.03
N TYR A 99 1.42 5.53 0.73
CA TYR A 99 2.22 6.55 1.40
C TYR A 99 2.08 6.37 2.92
N PRO A 100 3.20 6.21 3.66
CA PRO A 100 3.17 5.74 5.04
C PRO A 100 2.63 6.77 6.05
N ASN A 101 2.57 8.06 5.70
CA ASN A 101 2.14 9.11 6.61
C ASN A 101 0.72 9.62 6.25
N LEU A 102 -0.20 9.51 7.20
CA LEU A 102 -1.60 9.97 7.03
C LEU A 102 -1.84 11.40 7.53
N PHE A 103 -0.97 11.94 8.38
CA PHE A 103 -1.20 13.18 9.12
C PHE A 103 -0.38 14.34 8.59
N CYS A 104 -0.74 14.84 7.41
CA CYS A 104 -0.06 15.96 6.79
C CYS A 104 -1.05 17.05 6.38
N VAL A 105 -0.58 18.29 6.35
CA VAL A 105 -1.39 19.42 5.87
C VAL A 105 -1.63 19.24 4.37
N TYR A 106 -2.88 19.35 3.94
CA TYR A 106 -3.24 19.29 2.51
C TYR A 106 -3.30 20.69 1.91
N ASN A 107 -2.74 20.84 0.71
CA ASN A 107 -2.76 22.10 -0.03
C ASN A 107 -3.88 22.16 -1.10
N GLY A 108 -4.58 21.05 -1.35
CA GLY A 108 -5.75 21.04 -2.22
C GLY A 108 -6.62 19.80 -2.11
N GLN A 109 -7.66 19.76 -2.96
CA GLN A 109 -8.58 18.64 -3.10
C GLN A 109 -8.98 18.43 -4.57
N ILE A 110 -9.29 17.19 -4.93
CA ILE A 110 -9.84 16.77 -6.23
C ILE A 110 -11.17 16.07 -5.95
N ASN A 111 -12.24 16.61 -6.49
CA ASN A 111 -13.58 16.03 -6.37
C ASN A 111 -14.04 15.53 -7.73
N PHE A 112 -14.36 14.24 -7.82
CA PHE A 112 -14.89 13.61 -9.02
C PHE A 112 -16.41 13.51 -8.93
N TYR A 113 -17.10 13.94 -9.97
CA TYR A 113 -18.57 13.93 -10.04
C TYR A 113 -19.05 13.10 -11.23
N LYS A 114 -20.26 12.57 -11.08
CA LYS A 114 -21.12 12.14 -12.18
C LYS A 114 -22.37 13.02 -12.16
N SER A 115 -22.50 13.87 -13.16
CA SER A 115 -23.48 14.95 -13.21
C SER A 115 -23.31 15.85 -11.99
N ASP A 116 -24.18 15.75 -10.97
CA ASP A 116 -24.09 16.53 -9.73
C ASP A 116 -23.86 15.66 -8.48
N SER A 117 -23.71 14.34 -8.65
CA SER A 117 -23.40 13.43 -7.56
C SER A 117 -21.89 13.29 -7.38
N LEU A 118 -21.39 13.56 -6.16
CA LEU A 118 -20.00 13.32 -5.79
C LEU A 118 -19.73 11.81 -5.79
N LEU A 119 -18.82 11.35 -6.64
CA LEU A 119 -18.35 9.97 -6.65
C LEU A 119 -17.28 9.75 -5.59
N GLN A 120 -16.27 10.63 -5.56
CA GLN A 120 -15.16 10.52 -4.64
C GLN A 120 -14.46 11.87 -4.47
N ALA A 121 -14.06 12.14 -3.24
CA ALA A 121 -13.17 13.25 -2.90
C ALA A 121 -11.78 12.71 -2.52
N PHE A 122 -10.76 13.43 -2.98
CA PHE A 122 -9.36 13.22 -2.66
C PHE A 122 -8.78 14.53 -2.13
N VAL A 123 -7.98 14.46 -1.08
CA VAL A 123 -7.16 15.59 -0.62
C VAL A 123 -5.71 15.33 -1.00
N PHE A 124 -4.96 16.37 -1.33
CA PHE A 124 -3.58 16.21 -1.77
C PHE A 124 -2.63 17.24 -1.15
N ASN A 125 -1.35 16.88 -1.15
CA ASN A 125 -0.25 17.77 -0.87
C ASN A 125 0.80 17.63 -1.99
N THR A 126 1.23 18.74 -2.58
CA THR A 126 2.24 18.80 -3.64
C THR A 126 3.63 19.20 -3.17
N ASP A 127 3.79 19.52 -1.87
CA ASP A 127 5.09 19.83 -1.25
C ASP A 127 6.07 18.68 -1.47
N PRO A 128 7.28 18.92 -2.03
CA PRO A 128 8.26 17.88 -2.34
C PRO A 128 8.56 16.90 -1.20
N SER A 129 8.51 17.36 0.05
CA SER A 129 8.78 16.53 1.23
C SER A 129 7.60 15.66 1.67
N LEU A 130 6.37 16.03 1.26
CA LEU A 130 5.11 15.45 1.75
C LEU A 130 4.14 15.15 0.61
N ARG A 131 4.62 14.75 -0.57
CA ARG A 131 3.76 14.51 -1.73
C ARG A 131 2.89 13.26 -1.57
N HIS A 132 1.59 13.44 -1.36
CA HIS A 132 0.63 12.35 -1.26
C HIS A 132 -0.79 12.78 -1.59
N ILE A 133 -1.64 11.80 -1.85
CA ILE A 133 -3.09 11.93 -1.97
C ILE A 133 -3.72 11.05 -0.90
N ALA A 134 -4.67 11.58 -0.13
CA ALA A 134 -5.47 10.81 0.81
C ALA A 134 -6.96 10.82 0.44
N PHE A 135 -7.65 9.72 0.74
CA PHE A 135 -9.07 9.57 0.48
C PHE A 135 -9.71 8.57 1.45
N ASN A 136 -11.02 8.70 1.63
CA ASN A 136 -11.82 7.75 2.40
C ASN A 136 -12.51 6.76 1.47
N LEU A 137 -12.41 5.48 1.78
CA LEU A 137 -13.14 4.41 1.11
C LEU A 137 -13.59 3.38 2.16
N ASN A 138 -14.89 3.05 2.18
CA ASN A 138 -15.47 2.11 3.14
C ASN A 138 -15.11 2.43 4.61
N ASN A 139 -15.20 3.71 4.99
CA ASN A 139 -14.86 4.24 6.31
C ASN A 139 -13.38 4.04 6.73
N LYS A 140 -12.49 3.80 5.77
CA LYS A 140 -11.04 3.71 5.99
C LYS A 140 -10.34 4.80 5.19
N ILE A 141 -9.37 5.45 5.82
CA ILE A 141 -8.53 6.46 5.17
C ILE A 141 -7.34 5.72 4.53
N TYR A 142 -7.15 5.96 3.24
CA TYR A 142 -6.00 5.51 2.47
C TYR A 142 -5.16 6.72 2.09
N SER A 143 -3.86 6.51 1.94
CA SER A 143 -2.92 7.51 1.44
C SER A 143 -1.99 6.85 0.42
N VAL A 144 -1.84 7.52 -0.71
CA VAL A 144 -1.03 7.06 -1.83
C VAL A 144 0.00 8.12 -2.20
N THR A 145 1.14 7.68 -2.69
CA THR A 145 2.24 8.56 -3.09
C THR A 145 1.83 9.39 -4.30
N LEU A 146 2.06 10.70 -4.24
CA LEU A 146 1.93 11.58 -5.38
C LEU A 146 3.32 11.79 -6.00
N ASN A 147 3.58 11.17 -7.14
CA ASN A 147 4.88 11.32 -7.78
C ASN A 147 5.11 12.77 -8.26
N GLU A 148 6.37 13.14 -8.44
CA GLU A 148 6.79 14.50 -8.85
C GLU A 148 6.09 14.99 -10.11
N GLN A 149 6.12 14.20 -11.19
CA GLN A 149 5.50 14.57 -12.46
C GLN A 149 3.99 14.86 -12.31
N SER A 150 3.31 14.13 -11.43
CA SER A 150 1.89 14.30 -11.18
C SER A 150 1.59 15.50 -10.28
N ALA A 151 2.45 15.76 -9.28
CA ALA A 151 2.39 16.98 -8.48
C ALA A 151 2.61 18.23 -9.34
N ASP A 152 3.55 18.19 -10.28
CA ASP A 152 3.83 19.29 -11.20
C ASP A 152 2.65 19.54 -12.13
N LYS A 153 2.04 18.47 -12.67
CA LYS A 153 0.81 18.58 -13.47
C LYS A 153 -0.32 19.23 -12.68
N LEU A 154 -0.58 18.80 -11.44
CA LEU A 154 -1.62 19.42 -10.59
C LEU A 154 -1.32 20.90 -10.34
N THR A 155 -0.08 21.23 -10.03
CA THR A 155 0.33 22.61 -9.74
C THR A 155 0.24 23.50 -11.00
N ALA A 156 0.48 22.94 -12.19
CA ALA A 156 0.42 23.67 -13.45
C ALA A 156 -0.97 24.25 -13.75
N TYR A 157 -2.06 23.57 -13.32
CA TYR A 157 -3.41 24.11 -13.48
C TYR A 157 -3.61 25.47 -12.80
N PHE A 158 -2.86 25.75 -11.72
CA PHE A 158 -2.99 26.98 -10.93
C PHE A 158 -1.89 28.03 -11.22
N LYS A 159 -0.87 27.68 -12.00
CA LYS A 159 0.21 28.60 -12.39
C LYS A 159 -0.10 29.42 -13.65
N VAL A 160 -1.10 29.01 -14.44
CA VAL A 160 -1.48 29.71 -15.67
C VAL A 160 -2.52 30.79 -15.33
N LYS A 161 -2.05 31.92 -14.81
CA LYS A 161 -2.78 33.18 -14.78
C LYS A 161 -1.86 34.34 -15.11
#